data_AF-A0A5J5LCU8-F1
#
_entry.id   AF-A0A5J5LCU8-F1
#
_cell.length_a   1.000
_cell.length_b   1.000
_cell.length_c   1.000
_cell.angle_alpha   90.00
_cell.angle_beta   90.00
_cell.angle_gamma   90.00
#
_symmetry.space_group_name_H-M   'P 1'
#
loop_
_entity.id
_entity.type
_entity.pdbx_description
1 polymer ?
#
loop_
_entity_poly.entity_id
_entity_poly.type
_entity_poly.pdbx_seq_one_letter_code
_entity_poly.pdbx_strand_id
1 'polypeptide(L)'
;MAGIDGDELDDVDVDEVRDSISGLDRNGQDAATDLIDDSGAEGVGLIDETDESTLRPILDSDGAGARGMRQRVADKYGDGSIDSNDVENFGELIEDSSVEAEPDTLLDVTESGGDLSSTRRAAEADGDVAGVESDTIWLEEGDSASGFEHILDRHANSDEFYDFSGVDNPDDVEEIVMNTIRKGDSQRIPDSEGGGAAFEYTLSSGDDVTVVVGDNGYIVTARPGEYT
;
A
#
# COMPACT_ATOMS: atom_id res chain seq x y z
N MET A 1 24.13 1.55 -8.35
CA MET A 1 24.36 0.10 -8.36
C MET A 1 25.66 -0.18 -7.63
N ALA A 2 25.58 -0.16 -6.30
CA ALA A 2 26.49 -0.92 -5.48
C ALA A 2 25.84 -2.30 -5.41
N GLY A 3 26.42 -3.29 -6.10
CA GLY A 3 26.08 -4.67 -5.79
C GLY A 3 26.82 -4.99 -4.49
N ILE A 4 26.17 -5.69 -3.57
CA ILE A 4 26.83 -6.27 -2.41
C ILE A 4 27.99 -7.11 -2.96
N ASP A 5 29.22 -6.67 -2.72
CA ASP A 5 30.41 -7.41 -3.12
C ASP A 5 30.41 -8.69 -2.28
N GLY A 6 30.64 -9.86 -2.88
CA GLY A 6 30.58 -11.17 -2.20
C GLY A 6 31.56 -11.37 -1.03
N ASP A 7 32.31 -10.34 -0.65
CA ASP A 7 33.14 -10.27 0.56
C ASP A 7 32.37 -9.69 1.77
N GLU A 8 31.17 -9.10 1.62
CA GLU A 8 30.34 -8.59 2.75
C GLU A 8 29.46 -9.68 3.41
N LEU A 9 29.33 -10.87 2.82
CA LEU A 9 28.62 -11.99 3.44
C LEU A 9 29.43 -12.75 4.51
N ASP A 10 30.72 -12.41 4.67
CA ASP A 10 31.59 -13.01 5.69
C ASP A 10 31.33 -12.45 7.10
N ASP A 11 30.54 -11.38 7.23
CA ASP A 11 30.17 -10.75 8.51
C ASP A 11 28.74 -11.11 8.99
N VAL A 12 27.99 -11.92 8.24
CA VAL A 12 26.66 -12.37 8.67
C VAL A 12 26.79 -13.36 9.83
N ASP A 13 26.37 -12.95 11.03
CA ASP A 13 26.38 -13.82 12.19
C ASP A 13 25.23 -14.82 12.11
N VAL A 14 25.51 -16.01 11.56
CA VAL A 14 24.55 -17.10 11.41
C VAL A 14 23.89 -17.49 12.75
N ASP A 15 24.56 -17.24 13.88
CA ASP A 15 23.98 -17.49 15.19
C ASP A 15 22.95 -16.40 15.56
N GLU A 16 23.14 -15.14 15.15
CA GLU A 16 22.18 -14.04 15.32
C GLU A 16 20.90 -14.27 14.50
N VAL A 17 21.04 -14.59 13.21
CA VAL A 17 19.92 -14.94 12.33
C VAL A 17 19.10 -16.12 12.90
N ARG A 18 19.79 -17.13 13.46
CA ARG A 18 19.13 -18.27 14.11
C ARG A 18 18.38 -17.86 15.37
N ASP A 19 18.95 -16.96 16.16
CA ASP A 19 18.30 -16.45 17.37
C ASP A 19 17.04 -15.65 16.99
N SER A 20 17.10 -14.79 15.97
CA SER A 20 15.94 -14.07 15.42
C SER A 20 14.84 -15.02 14.94
N ILE A 21 15.20 -16.05 14.16
CA ILE A 21 14.25 -17.08 13.73
C ILE A 21 13.65 -17.83 14.93
N SER A 22 14.43 -18.11 15.96
CA SER A 22 13.96 -18.86 17.13
C SER A 22 12.91 -18.11 17.97
N GLY A 23 12.86 -16.78 17.86
CA GLY A 23 11.82 -15.93 18.48
C GLY A 23 10.45 -16.08 17.85
N LEU A 24 10.41 -16.44 16.55
CA LEU A 24 9.19 -16.66 15.79
C LEU A 24 8.47 -17.93 16.24
N ASP A 25 7.16 -17.99 15.98
CA ASP A 25 6.41 -19.24 16.13
C ASP A 25 6.78 -20.25 15.03
N ARG A 26 6.18 -21.45 15.05
CA ARG A 26 6.54 -22.49 14.07
C ARG A 26 6.24 -22.08 12.63
N ASN A 27 5.16 -21.35 12.41
CA ASN A 27 4.80 -20.92 11.06
C ASN A 27 5.78 -19.85 10.58
N GLY A 28 6.10 -18.88 11.45
CA GLY A 28 7.11 -17.85 11.16
C GLY A 28 8.51 -18.45 10.91
N GLN A 29 8.90 -19.48 11.66
CA GLN A 29 10.16 -20.21 11.45
C GLN A 29 10.22 -20.90 10.08
N ASP A 30 9.14 -21.59 9.71
CA ASP A 30 9.04 -22.27 8.42
C ASP A 30 9.06 -21.23 7.27
N ALA A 31 8.34 -20.11 7.41
CA ALA A 31 8.31 -19.03 6.43
C ALA A 31 9.66 -18.31 6.29
N ALA A 32 10.37 -18.06 7.39
CA ALA A 32 11.72 -17.49 7.38
C ALA A 32 12.73 -18.44 6.72
N THR A 33 12.60 -19.74 6.96
CA THR A 33 13.45 -20.76 6.30
C THR A 33 13.18 -20.80 4.80
N ASP A 34 11.91 -20.82 4.40
CA ASP A 34 11.51 -20.77 2.99
C ASP A 34 12.05 -19.51 2.29
N LEU A 35 11.99 -18.37 2.99
CA LEU A 35 12.53 -17.10 2.48
C LEU A 35 14.04 -17.17 2.24
N ILE A 36 14.80 -17.68 3.20
CA ILE A 36 16.26 -17.87 3.07
C ILE A 36 16.58 -18.83 1.94
N ASP A 37 15.83 -19.93 1.80
CA ASP A 37 16.04 -20.91 0.74
C ASP A 37 15.78 -20.32 -0.67
N ASP A 38 14.83 -19.39 -0.78
CA ASP A 38 14.42 -18.79 -2.07
C ASP A 38 15.24 -17.56 -2.47
N SER A 39 15.59 -16.72 -1.49
CA SER A 39 16.26 -15.43 -1.72
C SER A 39 17.73 -15.44 -1.32
N GLY A 40 18.23 -16.47 -0.63
CA GLY A 40 19.65 -16.60 -0.32
C GLY A 40 20.14 -15.54 0.67
N ALA A 41 21.12 -14.74 0.25
CA ALA A 41 21.78 -13.78 1.13
C ALA A 41 20.86 -12.60 1.48
N GLU A 42 20.03 -12.20 0.53
CA GLU A 42 19.07 -11.12 0.62
C GLU A 42 18.03 -11.40 1.72
N GLY A 43 17.50 -12.63 1.78
CA GLY A 43 16.59 -13.05 2.84
C GLY A 43 17.25 -13.13 4.21
N VAL A 44 18.53 -13.50 4.26
CA VAL A 44 19.30 -13.50 5.51
C VAL A 44 19.50 -12.07 6.01
N GLY A 45 19.91 -11.15 5.13
CA GLY A 45 20.07 -9.73 5.49
C GLY A 45 18.76 -9.11 5.98
N LEU A 46 17.64 -9.39 5.30
CA LEU A 46 16.32 -8.92 5.76
C LEU A 46 15.99 -9.42 7.18
N ILE A 47 16.26 -10.70 7.49
CA ILE A 47 15.97 -11.28 8.80
C ILE A 47 16.91 -10.76 9.90
N ASP A 48 18.18 -10.52 9.55
CA ASP A 48 19.20 -10.07 10.49
C ASP A 48 19.03 -8.59 10.87
N GLU A 49 18.75 -7.75 9.89
CA GLU A 49 18.74 -6.29 10.05
C GLU A 49 17.37 -5.73 10.45
N THR A 50 16.32 -6.55 10.44
CA THR A 50 14.95 -6.12 10.72
C THR A 50 14.41 -6.72 12.01
N ASP A 51 13.75 -5.90 12.84
CA ASP A 51 13.15 -6.34 14.09
C ASP A 51 12.05 -7.39 13.87
N GLU A 52 11.94 -8.34 14.82
CA GLU A 52 10.96 -9.44 14.76
C GLU A 52 9.52 -8.93 14.61
N SER A 53 9.17 -7.81 15.26
CA SER A 53 7.83 -7.20 15.15
C SER A 53 7.50 -6.74 13.74
N THR A 54 8.49 -6.30 12.98
CA THR A 54 8.35 -5.83 11.61
C THR A 54 8.28 -6.99 10.62
N LEU A 55 9.03 -8.06 10.88
CA LEU A 55 9.06 -9.24 10.01
C LEU A 55 7.81 -10.12 10.15
N ARG A 56 7.23 -10.19 11.35
CA ARG A 56 6.07 -11.06 11.64
C ARG A 56 4.92 -10.88 10.65
N PRO A 57 4.41 -9.68 10.35
CA PRO A 57 3.33 -9.49 9.37
C PRO A 57 3.63 -10.09 7.99
N ILE A 58 4.89 -9.94 7.54
CA ILE A 58 5.36 -10.39 6.23
C ILE A 58 5.52 -11.91 6.21
N LEU A 59 6.05 -12.48 7.30
CA LEU A 59 6.26 -13.92 7.46
C LEU A 59 4.96 -14.69 7.71
N ASP A 60 4.05 -14.13 8.50
CA ASP A 60 2.75 -14.71 8.84
C ASP A 60 1.72 -14.54 7.71
N SER A 61 2.04 -13.74 6.68
CA SER A 61 1.20 -13.63 5.49
C SER A 61 1.07 -14.99 4.80
N ASP A 62 -0.17 -15.42 4.61
CA ASP A 62 -0.55 -16.68 3.99
C ASP A 62 -1.31 -16.45 2.68
N GLY A 63 -1.15 -17.35 1.72
CA GLY A 63 -1.90 -17.29 0.45
C GLY A 63 -1.06 -17.67 -0.77
N ALA A 64 -1.70 -17.69 -1.94
CA ALA A 64 -1.04 -18.09 -3.18
C ALA A 64 0.09 -17.14 -3.62
N GLY A 65 0.10 -15.89 -3.14
CA GLY A 65 1.12 -14.88 -3.45
C GLY A 65 2.15 -14.64 -2.34
N ALA A 66 1.91 -15.10 -1.11
CA ALA A 66 2.71 -14.67 0.04
C ALA A 66 4.20 -15.05 -0.06
N ARG A 67 4.51 -16.24 -0.61
CA ARG A 67 5.90 -16.66 -0.86
C ARG A 67 6.60 -15.74 -1.88
N GLY A 68 5.93 -15.39 -2.97
CA GLY A 68 6.47 -14.51 -4.00
C GLY A 68 6.69 -13.09 -3.49
N MET A 69 5.74 -12.58 -2.69
CA MET A 69 5.86 -11.30 -2.02
C MET A 69 7.06 -11.27 -1.06
N ARG A 70 7.21 -12.27 -0.17
CA ARG A 70 8.37 -12.34 0.73
C ARG A 70 9.70 -12.31 -0.02
N GLN A 71 9.81 -13.10 -1.08
CA GLN A 71 11.00 -13.12 -1.93
C GLN A 71 11.27 -11.73 -2.53
N ARG A 72 10.26 -11.05 -3.06
CA ARG A 72 10.39 -9.70 -3.61
C ARG A 72 10.81 -8.68 -2.55
N VAL A 73 10.23 -8.70 -1.35
CA VAL A 73 10.65 -7.82 -0.25
C VAL A 73 12.13 -8.03 0.07
N ALA A 74 12.57 -9.29 0.19
CA ALA A 74 13.98 -9.61 0.43
C ALA A 74 14.89 -9.12 -0.71
N ASP A 75 14.53 -9.40 -1.97
CA ASP A 75 15.31 -8.97 -3.13
C ASP A 75 15.48 -7.44 -3.16
N LYS A 76 14.41 -6.70 -2.86
CA LYS A 76 14.40 -5.22 -2.84
C LYS A 76 15.16 -4.64 -1.67
N TYR A 77 15.08 -5.28 -0.51
CA TYR A 77 15.87 -4.88 0.65
C TYR A 77 17.35 -5.09 0.36
N GLY A 78 17.71 -6.25 -0.21
CA GLY A 78 19.08 -6.60 -0.57
C GLY A 78 19.68 -5.73 -1.67
N ASP A 79 18.89 -5.22 -2.62
CA ASP A 79 19.38 -4.29 -3.65
C ASP A 79 19.37 -2.80 -3.21
N GLY A 80 18.83 -2.52 -2.01
CA GLY A 80 18.73 -1.19 -1.40
C GLY A 80 17.66 -0.30 -2.02
N SER A 81 16.69 -0.86 -2.76
CA SER A 81 15.53 -0.12 -3.27
C SER A 81 14.56 0.25 -2.16
N ILE A 82 14.51 -0.54 -1.08
CA ILE A 82 13.69 -0.30 0.10
C ILE A 82 14.58 -0.42 1.35
N ASP A 83 14.28 0.34 2.40
CA ASP A 83 15.00 0.25 3.67
C ASP A 83 14.14 -0.37 4.79
N SER A 84 14.68 -0.47 6.01
CA SER A 84 13.99 -1.10 7.13
C SER A 84 12.69 -0.39 7.52
N ASN A 85 12.60 0.92 7.32
CA ASN A 85 11.38 1.68 7.60
C ASN A 85 10.31 1.36 6.55
N ASP A 86 10.70 1.15 5.29
CA ASP A 86 9.76 0.72 4.24
C ASP A 86 9.20 -0.67 4.53
N VAL A 87 10.04 -1.58 5.02
CA VAL A 87 9.62 -2.93 5.45
C VAL A 87 8.68 -2.85 6.66
N GLU A 88 8.93 -1.94 7.61
CA GLU A 88 8.03 -1.67 8.75
C GLU A 88 6.67 -1.17 8.27
N ASN A 89 6.65 -0.11 7.45
CA ASN A 89 5.41 0.43 6.89
C ASN A 89 4.65 -0.65 6.09
N PHE A 90 5.36 -1.46 5.31
CA PHE A 90 4.77 -2.57 4.56
C PHE A 90 4.15 -3.63 5.47
N GLY A 91 4.83 -3.98 6.56
CA GLY A 91 4.31 -4.88 7.59
C GLY A 91 3.03 -4.34 8.25
N GLU A 92 3.04 -3.05 8.62
CA GLU A 92 1.85 -2.37 9.18
C GLU A 92 0.67 -2.38 8.21
N LEU A 93 0.92 -2.15 6.91
CA LEU A 93 -0.13 -2.20 5.88
C LEU A 93 -0.70 -3.61 5.67
N ILE A 94 0.11 -4.67 5.85
CA ILE A 94 -0.38 -6.05 5.79
C ILE A 94 -1.25 -6.38 7.00
N GLU A 95 -0.87 -5.93 8.20
CA GLU A 95 -1.69 -6.15 9.40
C GLU A 95 -2.98 -5.32 9.38
N ASP A 96 -2.95 -4.17 8.72
CA ASP A 96 -4.12 -3.36 8.53
C ASP A 96 -5.10 -4.02 7.54
N SER A 97 -6.03 -4.79 8.11
CA SER A 97 -7.09 -5.48 7.39
C SER A 97 -7.98 -4.61 6.50
N SER A 98 -7.87 -3.28 6.56
CA SER A 98 -8.58 -2.36 5.66
C SER A 98 -7.84 -2.07 4.35
N VAL A 99 -6.57 -2.49 4.23
CA VAL A 99 -5.84 -2.48 2.97
C VAL A 99 -6.20 -3.76 2.20
N GLU A 100 -7.25 -3.69 1.38
CA GLU A 100 -7.64 -4.77 0.47
C GLU A 100 -6.77 -4.80 -0.81
N ALA A 101 -5.50 -4.41 -0.73
CA ALA A 101 -4.55 -4.52 -1.84
C ALA A 101 -3.82 -5.86 -1.75
N GLU A 102 -3.57 -6.50 -2.89
CA GLU A 102 -2.72 -7.69 -2.89
C GLU A 102 -1.31 -7.27 -2.43
N PRO A 103 -0.58 -8.13 -1.69
CA PRO A 103 0.76 -7.77 -1.23
C PRO A 103 1.73 -7.41 -2.36
N ASP A 104 1.51 -7.93 -3.57
CA ASP A 104 2.26 -7.54 -4.77
C ASP A 104 1.98 -6.07 -5.17
N THR A 105 0.74 -5.62 -5.04
CA THR A 105 0.32 -4.24 -5.29
C THR A 105 1.01 -3.26 -4.33
N LEU A 106 1.18 -3.64 -3.06
CA LEU A 106 1.88 -2.82 -2.07
C LEU A 106 3.39 -2.70 -2.37
N LEU A 107 4.01 -3.74 -2.92
CA LEU A 107 5.40 -3.70 -3.38
C LEU A 107 5.58 -2.76 -4.58
N ASP A 108 4.61 -2.72 -5.50
CA ASP A 108 4.64 -1.81 -6.64
C ASP A 108 4.63 -0.32 -6.19
N VAL A 109 4.08 0.01 -4.99
CA VAL A 109 4.20 1.37 -4.40
C VAL A 109 5.65 1.75 -4.22
N THR A 110 6.37 0.89 -3.50
CA THR A 110 7.72 1.19 -3.08
C THR A 110 8.61 1.28 -4.30
N GLU A 111 8.33 0.50 -5.35
CA GLU A 111 8.99 0.59 -6.65
C GLU A 111 8.68 1.88 -7.41
N SER A 112 7.45 2.38 -7.35
CA SER A 112 7.04 3.60 -8.04
C SER A 112 7.61 4.89 -7.43
N GLY A 113 8.31 4.77 -6.29
CA GLY A 113 8.84 5.91 -5.53
C GLY A 113 7.79 6.60 -4.68
N GLY A 114 6.68 5.93 -4.38
CA GLY A 114 5.67 6.39 -3.43
C GLY A 114 6.21 6.36 -2.00
N ASP A 115 5.85 7.37 -1.22
CA ASP A 115 6.20 7.41 0.20
C ASP A 115 5.17 6.61 1.01
N LEU A 116 5.50 5.36 1.32
CA LEU A 116 4.68 4.47 2.12
C LEU A 116 4.34 5.07 3.50
N SER A 117 5.21 5.91 4.06
CA SER A 117 4.98 6.54 5.37
C SER A 117 3.81 7.53 5.38
N SER A 118 3.42 8.01 4.20
CA SER A 118 2.27 8.89 4.00
C SER A 118 1.06 8.19 3.39
N THR A 119 1.21 6.93 3.00
CA THR A 119 0.14 6.15 2.36
C THR A 119 -0.83 5.62 3.41
N ARG A 120 -2.12 5.92 3.25
CA ARG A 120 -3.18 5.41 4.12
C ARG A 120 -3.86 4.17 3.55
N ARG A 121 -4.20 4.21 2.26
CA ARG A 121 -4.93 3.13 1.58
C ARG A 121 -4.50 2.98 0.13
N ALA A 122 -4.79 1.79 -0.39
CA ALA A 122 -4.59 1.41 -1.77
C ALA A 122 -5.77 0.58 -2.27
N ALA A 123 -6.11 0.73 -3.55
CA ALA A 123 -7.05 -0.15 -4.22
C ALA A 123 -6.70 -0.28 -5.70
N GLU A 124 -6.90 -1.47 -6.24
CA GLU A 124 -6.91 -1.66 -7.68
C GLU A 124 -8.24 -1.19 -8.26
N ALA A 125 -8.18 -0.41 -9.33
CA ALA A 125 -9.34 -0.09 -10.14
C ALA A 125 -9.75 -1.30 -11.00
N ASP A 126 -11.02 -1.37 -11.40
CA ASP A 126 -11.49 -2.44 -12.29
C ASP A 126 -11.02 -2.19 -13.74
N GLY A 127 -9.82 -2.70 -14.05
CA GLY A 127 -9.19 -2.64 -15.37
C GLY A 127 -8.49 -1.32 -15.70
N ASP A 128 -8.04 -1.20 -16.96
CA ASP A 128 -7.28 -0.03 -17.44
C ASP A 128 -8.09 1.28 -17.32
N VAL A 129 -7.65 2.21 -16.48
CA VAL A 129 -8.34 3.50 -16.27
C VAL A 129 -7.81 4.56 -17.21
N ALA A 130 -8.66 5.05 -18.11
CA ALA A 130 -8.25 6.03 -19.11
C ALA A 130 -7.76 7.34 -18.47
N GLY A 131 -6.48 7.64 -18.65
CA GLY A 131 -5.85 8.85 -18.14
C GLY A 131 -5.11 8.67 -16.82
N VAL A 132 -5.08 7.46 -16.26
CA VAL A 132 -4.23 7.07 -15.13
C VAL A 132 -3.19 6.07 -15.65
N GLU A 133 -1.94 6.19 -15.21
CA GLU A 133 -0.82 5.36 -15.67
C GLU A 133 -0.70 4.04 -14.90
N SER A 134 -1.36 3.95 -13.74
CA SER A 134 -1.35 2.81 -12.83
C SER A 134 -2.76 2.26 -12.65
N ASP A 135 -2.89 0.93 -12.60
CA ASP A 135 -4.14 0.26 -12.21
C ASP A 135 -4.40 0.35 -10.70
N THR A 136 -3.34 0.66 -9.94
CA THR A 136 -3.44 0.91 -8.50
C THR A 136 -3.61 2.38 -8.20
N ILE A 137 -4.59 2.67 -7.35
CA ILE A 137 -4.96 4.00 -6.89
C ILE A 137 -4.65 4.14 -5.40
N TRP A 138 -3.99 5.26 -5.06
CA TRP A 138 -3.41 5.52 -3.74
C TRP A 138 -4.15 6.64 -3.03
N LEU A 139 -4.48 6.43 -1.76
CA LEU A 139 -4.88 7.49 -0.84
C LEU A 139 -3.73 7.76 0.13
N GLU A 140 -3.11 8.92 -0.01
CA GLU A 140 -2.14 9.43 0.96
C GLU A 140 -2.84 10.29 2.01
N GLU A 141 -2.19 10.50 3.16
CA GLU A 141 -2.56 11.50 4.16
C GLU A 141 -2.69 12.87 3.48
N GLY A 142 -1.71 13.22 2.64
CA GLY A 142 -1.72 14.43 1.84
C GLY A 142 -1.54 15.70 2.67
N ASP A 143 -2.11 16.80 2.17
CA ASP A 143 -2.09 18.11 2.82
C ASP A 143 -3.36 18.91 2.46
N SER A 144 -3.38 20.21 2.73
CA SER A 144 -4.54 21.08 2.41
C SER A 144 -4.91 21.17 0.91
N ALA A 145 -4.08 20.70 -0.01
CA ALA A 145 -4.25 20.77 -1.46
C ALA A 145 -4.65 19.43 -2.10
N SER A 146 -4.26 18.29 -1.53
CA SER A 146 -4.62 16.96 -2.04
C SER A 146 -4.56 15.87 -0.96
N GLY A 147 -5.14 14.70 -1.23
CA GLY A 147 -5.11 13.55 -0.33
C GLY A 147 -6.19 13.59 0.76
N PHE A 148 -6.04 12.79 1.80
CA PHE A 148 -7.07 12.58 2.81
C PHE A 148 -7.32 13.82 3.68
N GLU A 149 -6.28 14.54 4.08
CA GLU A 149 -6.40 15.81 4.82
C GLU A 149 -7.24 16.81 4.02
N HIS A 150 -6.98 16.95 2.72
CA HIS A 150 -7.77 17.81 1.83
C HIS A 150 -9.25 17.39 1.78
N ILE A 151 -9.52 16.09 1.63
CA ILE A 151 -10.88 15.54 1.59
C ILE A 151 -11.62 15.88 2.88
N LEU A 152 -10.99 15.62 4.03
CA LEU A 152 -11.58 15.92 5.32
C LEU A 152 -11.81 17.42 5.49
N ASP A 153 -10.83 18.27 5.18
CA ASP A 153 -10.93 19.70 5.40
C ASP A 153 -11.90 20.43 4.48
N ARG A 154 -11.99 19.99 3.21
CA ARG A 154 -12.79 20.68 2.20
C ARG A 154 -14.17 20.09 1.97
N HIS A 155 -14.35 18.81 2.26
CA HIS A 155 -15.57 18.09 1.90
C HIS A 155 -16.23 17.41 3.11
N ALA A 156 -15.46 16.85 4.05
CA ALA A 156 -16.05 16.25 5.26
C ALA A 156 -16.40 17.29 6.34
N ASN A 157 -15.49 18.22 6.63
CA ASN A 157 -15.62 19.25 7.69
C ASN A 157 -16.62 20.36 7.31
N SER A 158 -17.05 20.42 6.05
CA SER A 158 -18.22 21.18 5.59
C SER A 158 -19.54 20.39 5.70
N ASP A 159 -19.53 19.26 6.42
CA ASP A 159 -20.62 18.32 6.67
C ASP A 159 -21.14 17.55 5.44
N GLU A 160 -20.50 17.65 4.25
CA GLU A 160 -21.05 17.04 3.03
C GLU A 160 -21.02 15.50 3.10
N PHE A 161 -19.91 14.92 3.55
CA PHE A 161 -19.82 13.46 3.74
C PHE A 161 -20.57 12.98 4.99
N TYR A 162 -20.55 13.75 6.08
CA TYR A 162 -21.22 13.38 7.34
C TYR A 162 -22.75 13.52 7.27
N ASP A 163 -23.29 14.11 6.21
CA ASP A 163 -24.72 14.06 5.90
C ASP A 163 -25.16 12.68 5.36
N PHE A 164 -24.23 11.83 4.92
CA PHE A 164 -24.55 10.48 4.48
C PHE A 164 -24.94 9.57 5.63
N SER A 165 -25.95 8.74 5.40
CA SER A 165 -26.42 7.80 6.42
C SER A 165 -25.35 6.75 6.72
N GLY A 166 -24.83 6.76 7.96
CA GLY A 166 -23.87 5.77 8.46
C GLY A 166 -22.41 6.20 8.33
N VAL A 167 -22.16 7.48 8.05
CA VAL A 167 -20.82 8.09 8.09
C VAL A 167 -20.74 8.94 9.34
N ASP A 168 -20.03 8.45 10.34
CA ASP A 168 -19.90 9.07 11.65
C ASP A 168 -18.45 9.49 11.98
N ASN A 169 -17.47 8.96 11.23
CA ASN A 169 -16.06 9.18 11.50
C ASN A 169 -15.20 9.22 10.22
N PRO A 170 -13.94 9.70 10.29
CA PRO A 170 -13.04 9.76 9.14
C PRO A 170 -12.80 8.41 8.44
N ASP A 171 -12.73 7.30 9.18
CA ASP A 171 -12.49 5.98 8.59
C ASP A 171 -13.66 5.56 7.69
N ASP A 172 -14.90 5.97 8.01
CA ASP A 172 -16.07 5.74 7.15
C ASP A 172 -15.94 6.52 5.81
N VAL A 173 -15.39 7.74 5.86
CA VAL A 173 -15.12 8.56 4.66
C VAL A 173 -14.05 7.89 3.80
N GLU A 174 -12.97 7.44 4.42
CA GLU A 174 -11.91 6.68 3.77
C GLU A 174 -12.46 5.41 3.10
N GLU A 175 -13.30 4.63 3.80
CA GLU A 175 -13.93 3.44 3.25
C GLU A 175 -14.82 3.76 2.02
N ILE A 176 -15.58 4.85 2.06
CA ILE A 176 -16.40 5.30 0.92
C ILE A 176 -15.54 5.68 -0.28
N VAL A 177 -14.44 6.40 -0.05
CA VAL A 177 -13.50 6.79 -1.12
C VAL A 177 -12.93 5.55 -1.78
N MET A 178 -12.42 4.58 -1.01
CA MET A 178 -11.84 3.36 -1.57
C MET A 178 -12.89 2.46 -2.24
N ASN A 179 -14.11 2.40 -1.70
CA ASN A 179 -15.22 1.70 -2.36
C ASN A 179 -15.58 2.32 -3.71
N THR A 180 -15.51 3.64 -3.82
CA THR A 180 -15.79 4.36 -5.08
C THR A 180 -14.74 4.04 -6.13
N ILE A 181 -13.46 3.89 -5.76
CA ILE A 181 -12.42 3.40 -6.69
C ILE A 181 -12.72 1.99 -7.19
N ARG A 182 -13.07 1.08 -6.27
CA ARG A 182 -13.26 -0.35 -6.59
C ARG A 182 -14.52 -0.65 -7.40
N LYS A 183 -15.57 0.14 -7.22
CA LYS A 183 -16.94 -0.16 -7.73
C LYS A 183 -17.48 0.91 -8.66
N GLY A 184 -16.87 2.09 -8.68
CA GLY A 184 -17.35 3.23 -9.44
C GLY A 184 -17.03 3.12 -10.92
N ASP A 185 -17.85 3.76 -11.73
CA ASP A 185 -17.55 3.97 -13.14
C ASP A 185 -16.47 5.04 -13.24
N SER A 186 -15.40 4.76 -14.00
CA SER A 186 -14.32 5.72 -14.22
C SER A 186 -14.50 6.47 -15.54
N GLN A 187 -14.17 7.76 -15.52
CA GLN A 187 -14.12 8.60 -16.71
C GLN A 187 -12.90 9.50 -16.70
N ARG A 188 -12.26 9.65 -17.86
CA ARG A 188 -11.13 10.56 -18.02
C ARG A 188 -11.58 12.00 -17.83
N ILE A 189 -10.83 12.78 -17.06
CA ILE A 189 -11.06 14.20 -16.90
C ILE A 189 -10.58 14.95 -18.15
N PRO A 190 -11.45 15.69 -18.87
CA PRO A 190 -11.03 16.52 -19.99
C PRO A 190 -10.15 17.68 -19.51
N ASP A 191 -9.11 18.01 -20.28
CA ASP A 191 -8.27 19.20 -20.09
C ASP A 191 -7.38 19.27 -18.83
N SER A 192 -7.19 18.17 -18.09
CA SER A 192 -6.13 18.13 -17.08
C SER A 192 -4.75 18.05 -17.74
N GLU A 193 -3.89 19.04 -17.46
CA GLU A 193 -2.48 19.00 -17.85
C GLU A 193 -1.77 17.94 -16.99
N GLY A 194 -1.54 16.76 -17.57
CA GLY A 194 -0.98 15.58 -16.90
C GLY A 194 -1.84 14.34 -17.18
N GLY A 195 -3.16 14.47 -17.02
CA GLY A 195 -4.10 13.35 -17.11
C GLY A 195 -4.89 13.24 -15.81
N GLY A 196 -5.55 12.11 -15.60
CA GLY A 196 -6.41 11.87 -14.45
C GLY A 196 -7.81 11.38 -14.82
N ALA A 197 -8.46 10.78 -13.83
CA ALA A 197 -9.79 10.23 -13.95
C ALA A 197 -10.66 10.64 -12.75
N ALA A 198 -11.96 10.71 -12.99
CA ALA A 198 -12.98 10.78 -11.96
C ALA A 198 -13.67 9.41 -11.88
N PHE A 199 -13.83 8.90 -10.67
CA PHE A 199 -14.60 7.70 -10.35
C PHE A 199 -15.90 8.13 -9.70
N GLU A 200 -17.02 7.62 -10.20
CA GLU A 200 -18.34 7.93 -9.66
C GLU A 200 -19.01 6.67 -9.15
N TYR A 201 -19.55 6.73 -7.93
CA TYR A 201 -20.28 5.62 -7.34
C TYR A 201 -21.49 6.10 -6.55
N THR A 202 -22.65 5.48 -6.83
CA THR A 202 -23.86 5.67 -6.03
C THR A 202 -23.89 4.67 -4.88
N LEU A 203 -23.86 5.18 -3.65
CA LEU A 203 -23.97 4.39 -2.43
C LEU A 203 -25.34 3.70 -2.34
N SER A 204 -25.45 2.68 -1.49
CA SER A 204 -26.73 1.98 -1.28
C SER A 204 -27.85 2.87 -0.70
N SER A 205 -27.48 4.00 -0.09
CA SER A 205 -28.40 5.04 0.37
C SER A 205 -29.00 5.86 -0.78
N GLY A 206 -28.40 5.83 -1.97
CA GLY A 206 -28.75 6.66 -3.12
C GLY A 206 -27.94 7.95 -3.23
N ASP A 207 -26.94 8.16 -2.36
CA ASP A 207 -26.04 9.30 -2.43
C ASP A 207 -24.89 9.02 -3.41
N ASP A 208 -24.53 10.01 -4.22
CA ASP A 208 -23.44 9.90 -5.19
C ASP A 208 -22.12 10.39 -4.61
N VAL A 209 -21.02 9.75 -5.01
CA VAL A 209 -19.66 10.13 -4.62
C VAL A 209 -18.79 10.20 -5.85
N THR A 210 -17.99 11.25 -5.94
CA THR A 210 -16.94 11.40 -6.94
C THR A 210 -15.57 11.38 -6.27
N VAL A 211 -14.65 10.57 -6.78
CA VAL A 211 -13.24 10.56 -6.40
C VAL A 211 -12.40 10.96 -7.62
N VAL A 212 -11.50 11.93 -7.46
CA VAL A 212 -10.60 12.41 -8.50
C VAL A 212 -9.20 11.88 -8.26
N VAL A 213 -8.66 11.23 -9.28
CA VAL A 213 -7.34 10.62 -9.27
C VAL A 213 -6.45 11.31 -10.31
N GLY A 214 -5.22 11.61 -9.92
CA GLY A 214 -4.18 12.11 -10.82
C GLY A 214 -3.76 11.07 -11.85
N ASP A 215 -3.01 11.49 -12.86
CA ASP A 215 -2.40 10.59 -13.84
C ASP A 215 -1.45 9.57 -13.19
N ASN A 216 -0.76 9.99 -12.13
CA ASN A 216 0.13 9.15 -11.32
C ASN A 216 -0.57 8.14 -10.40
N GLY A 217 -1.91 8.05 -10.41
CA GLY A 217 -2.66 7.10 -9.57
C GLY A 217 -2.95 7.59 -8.15
N TYR A 218 -2.60 8.83 -7.78
CA TYR A 218 -2.86 9.35 -6.44
C TYR A 218 -4.21 10.07 -6.38
N ILE A 219 -5.00 9.80 -5.33
CA ILE A 219 -6.25 10.48 -5.06
C ILE A 219 -5.95 11.93 -4.69
N VAL A 220 -6.43 12.83 -5.54
CA VAL A 220 -6.29 14.28 -5.35
C VAL A 220 -7.39 14.78 -4.42
N THR A 221 -8.64 14.37 -4.65
CA THR A 221 -9.79 14.81 -3.85
C THR A 221 -10.96 13.84 -4.00
N ALA A 222 -11.94 13.97 -3.12
CA ALA A 222 -13.20 13.24 -3.15
C ALA A 222 -14.30 14.14 -2.59
N ARG A 223 -15.50 14.03 -3.15
CA ARG A 223 -16.65 14.84 -2.73
C ARG A 223 -17.98 14.12 -2.96
N PRO A 224 -19.03 14.45 -2.19
CA PRO A 224 -20.40 14.11 -2.53
C PRO A 224 -20.87 14.74 -3.85
N GLY A 225 -21.69 14.00 -4.58
CA GLY A 225 -22.28 14.39 -5.86
C GLY A 225 -21.51 13.89 -7.09
N GLU A 226 -22.08 14.19 -8.27
CA GLU A 226 -21.54 13.81 -9.59
C GLU A 226 -20.42 14.77 -10.07
N TYR A 227 -19.55 14.28 -10.94
CA TYR A 227 -18.56 15.05 -11.69
C TYR A 227 -19.26 15.75 -12.87
N THR A 228 -19.69 17.00 -12.63
CA THR A 228 -20.37 17.86 -13.62
C THR A 228 -19.50 18.99 -14.14
#